data_AF-A0A6P7HFP7-F1
#
_entry.id   AF-A0A6P7HFP7-F1
#
_cell.length_a   1.000
_cell.length_b   1.000
_cell.length_c   1.000
_cell.angle_alpha   90.00
_cell.angle_beta   90.00
_cell.angle_gamma   90.00
#
_symmetry.space_group_name_H-M   'P 1'
#
loop_
_entity.id
_entity.type
_entity.pdbx_description
1 polymer ?
#
loop_
_entity_poly.entity_id
_entity_poly.type
_entity_poly.pdbx_seq_one_letter_code
_entity_poly.pdbx_strand_id
1 'polypeptide(L)'
;MFTSTMCYGQNVEVFSDVNMDRANRLAQLCGSINDSFVIPSETGKMIVKLETLPMSFGGFIAEVSFAHGPAEGCGGHINLTDSRVIESPNLSNLDCVWQIVAPRDHQIEIKINHFNMANCAINKTQDAHGCIGCSMLE
;
A
#
# COMPACT_ATOMS: atom_id res chain seq x y z
N MET A 1 -1.11 -0.34 -11.92
CA MET A 1 -2.28 -0.74 -11.10
C MET A 1 -3.38 -1.22 -12.04
N PHE A 2 -3.47 -2.54 -12.28
CA PHE A 2 -4.56 -3.12 -13.07
C PHE A 2 -5.55 -3.77 -12.11
N THR A 3 -6.44 -2.97 -11.53
CA THR A 3 -7.65 -3.48 -10.90
C THR A 3 -8.62 -3.81 -12.05
N SER A 4 -8.58 -5.05 -12.54
CA SER A 4 -9.51 -5.46 -13.60
C SER A 4 -10.94 -5.37 -13.08
N THR A 5 -11.78 -4.59 -13.76
CA THR A 5 -13.19 -4.42 -13.38
C THR A 5 -14.01 -5.69 -13.62
N MET A 6 -13.46 -6.69 -14.33
CA MET A 6 -14.16 -7.95 -14.60
C MET A 6 -13.18 -9.12 -14.59
N CYS A 7 -13.24 -9.93 -13.53
CA CYS A 7 -12.60 -11.25 -13.48
C CYS A 7 -13.67 -12.33 -13.72
N TYR A 8 -13.45 -13.20 -14.73
CA TYR A 8 -14.43 -14.21 -15.16
C TYR A 8 -14.38 -15.48 -14.29
N GLY A 9 -14.69 -15.36 -13.00
CA GLY A 9 -14.83 -16.50 -12.08
C GLY A 9 -13.51 -17.14 -11.59
N GLN A 10 -12.36 -16.54 -11.94
CA GLN A 10 -11.07 -16.85 -11.31
C GLN A 10 -10.48 -15.56 -10.77
N ASN A 11 -10.43 -15.43 -9.45
CA ASN A 11 -9.90 -14.23 -8.82
C ASN A 11 -9.48 -14.45 -7.37
N VAL A 12 -8.68 -13.51 -6.87
CA VAL A 12 -8.49 -13.29 -5.45
C VAL A 12 -9.20 -11.98 -5.10
N GLU A 13 -10.19 -12.07 -4.21
CA GLU A 13 -10.83 -10.90 -3.61
C GLU A 13 -10.32 -10.70 -2.19
N VAL A 14 -10.10 -9.44 -1.84
CA VAL A 14 -9.61 -9.04 -0.52
C VAL A 14 -10.58 -8.03 0.07
N PHE A 15 -11.01 -8.24 1.32
CA PHE A 15 -11.98 -7.40 2.02
C PHE A 15 -11.41 -6.88 3.34
N SER A 16 -11.75 -5.64 3.70
CA SER A 16 -11.31 -4.95 4.92
C SER A 16 -12.05 -5.35 6.20
N ASP A 17 -13.10 -6.16 6.07
CA ASP A 17 -13.93 -6.62 7.18
C ASP A 17 -14.36 -8.08 6.96
N VAL A 18 -14.97 -8.66 7.99
CA VAL A 18 -15.51 -10.03 7.98
C VAL A 18 -16.74 -10.16 7.09
N ASN A 19 -17.41 -9.04 6.81
CA ASN A 19 -18.52 -8.98 5.87
C ASN A 19 -17.96 -8.76 4.46
N MET A 20 -18.10 -9.75 3.58
CA MET A 20 -17.65 -9.73 2.18
C MET A 20 -18.54 -8.85 1.28
N ASP A 21 -18.94 -7.69 1.78
CA ASP A 21 -19.71 -6.70 1.01
C ASP A 21 -18.82 -6.01 -0.01
N ARG A 22 -19.40 -5.62 -1.15
CA ARG A 22 -18.68 -4.88 -2.21
C ARG A 22 -18.09 -3.57 -1.71
N ALA A 23 -18.73 -2.91 -0.73
CA ALA A 23 -18.25 -1.67 -0.12
C ALA A 23 -16.96 -1.88 0.70
N ASN A 24 -16.74 -3.10 1.19
CA ASN A 24 -15.56 -3.47 1.99
C ASN A 24 -14.46 -4.12 1.14
N ARG A 25 -14.66 -4.27 -0.17
CA ARG A 25 -13.68 -4.93 -1.03
C ARG A 25 -12.52 -4.00 -1.34
N LEU A 26 -11.35 -4.35 -0.83
CA LEU A 26 -10.08 -3.65 -1.05
C LEU A 26 -9.47 -3.97 -2.42
N ALA A 27 -9.59 -5.21 -2.89
CA ALA A 27 -9.05 -5.61 -4.18
C ALA A 27 -9.85 -6.76 -4.81
N GLN A 28 -9.81 -6.81 -6.15
CA GLN A 28 -10.18 -7.96 -6.96
C GLN A 28 -9.09 -8.18 -7.99
N LEU A 29 -8.43 -9.33 -7.94
CA LEU A 29 -7.22 -9.64 -8.69
C LEU A 29 -7.44 -10.85 -9.58
N CYS A 30 -7.02 -10.77 -10.83
CA CYS A 30 -6.98 -11.89 -11.76
C CYS A 30 -5.89 -11.65 -12.81
N GLY A 31 -5.51 -12.70 -13.54
CA GLY A 31 -4.39 -12.66 -14.47
C GLY A 31 -3.05 -12.94 -13.79
N SER A 32 -1.95 -12.53 -14.43
CA SER A 32 -0.60 -12.71 -13.92
C SER A 32 -0.06 -11.38 -13.42
N ILE A 33 0.37 -11.36 -12.16
CA ILE A 33 0.98 -10.20 -11.51
C ILE A 33 2.46 -10.53 -11.34
N ASN A 34 3.32 -9.72 -11.98
CA ASN A 34 4.77 -9.93 -11.96
C ASN A 34 5.48 -9.06 -10.91
N ASP A 35 4.81 -8.02 -10.40
CA ASP A 35 5.33 -7.12 -9.38
C ASP A 35 4.72 -7.45 -8.02
N SER A 36 5.53 -7.34 -6.95
CA SER A 36 5.03 -7.45 -5.58
C SER A 36 4.33 -6.15 -5.17
N PHE A 37 3.20 -6.26 -4.47
CA PHE A 37 2.47 -5.13 -3.93
C PHE A 37 1.78 -5.51 -2.62
N VAL A 38 1.51 -4.50 -1.79
CA VAL A 38 0.87 -4.65 -0.48
C VAL A 38 -0.57 -4.15 -0.57
N ILE A 39 -1.50 -4.88 0.05
CA ILE A 39 -2.87 -4.42 0.29
C ILE A 39 -2.99 -4.11 1.78
N PRO A 40 -2.95 -2.84 2.20
CA PRO A 40 -3.07 -2.50 3.61
C PRO A 40 -4.52 -2.67 4.09
N SER A 41 -4.69 -3.09 5.34
CA SER A 41 -5.99 -3.00 6.03
C SER A 41 -5.97 -1.80 6.99
N GLU A 42 -7.07 -1.06 7.02
CA GLU A 42 -7.30 0.00 8.03
C GLU A 42 -7.82 -0.58 9.36
N THR A 43 -8.16 -1.87 9.38
CA THR A 43 -8.71 -2.55 10.55
C THR A 43 -7.85 -3.75 10.94
N GLY A 44 -8.05 -4.26 12.16
CA GLY A 44 -7.44 -5.52 12.60
C GLY A 44 -8.08 -6.78 11.99
N LYS A 45 -8.90 -6.64 10.94
CA LYS A 45 -9.63 -7.73 10.29
C LYS A 45 -9.44 -7.64 8.78
N MET A 46 -9.43 -8.80 8.14
CA MET A 46 -9.30 -8.91 6.69
C MET A 46 -9.79 -10.29 6.23
N ILE A 47 -10.38 -10.35 5.06
CA ILE A 47 -10.71 -11.62 4.40
C ILE A 47 -9.98 -11.67 3.07
N VAL A 48 -9.36 -12.82 2.79
CA VAL A 48 -8.80 -13.17 1.48
C VAL A 48 -9.58 -14.36 0.95
N LYS A 49 -10.25 -14.18 -0.19
CA LYS A 49 -11.09 -15.20 -0.83
C LYS A 49 -10.50 -15.54 -2.19
N LEU A 50 -10.22 -16.81 -2.42
CA LEU A 50 -9.85 -17.35 -3.72
C LEU A 50 -11.07 -18.02 -4.36
N GLU A 51 -11.40 -17.61 -5.58
CA GLU A 51 -12.40 -18.26 -6.42
C GLU A 51 -11.72 -18.86 -7.64
N THR A 52 -12.01 -20.13 -7.95
CA THR A 52 -11.42 -20.86 -9.08
C THR A 52 -12.48 -21.64 -9.85
N LEU A 53 -12.19 -21.92 -11.13
CA LEU A 53 -13.03 -22.75 -11.99
C LEU A 53 -12.54 -24.23 -11.98
N PRO A 54 -13.39 -25.21 -12.33
CA PRO A 54 -13.06 -26.65 -12.22
C PRO A 54 -11.81 -27.13 -12.99
N MET A 55 -11.39 -26.38 -14.02
CA MET A 55 -10.20 -26.68 -14.85
C MET A 55 -9.13 -25.58 -14.73
N SER A 56 -9.05 -24.96 -13.56
CA SER A 56 -8.10 -23.90 -13.23
C SER A 56 -6.69 -24.46 -13.00
N PHE A 57 -5.69 -23.86 -13.64
CA PHE A 57 -4.27 -24.04 -13.32
C PHE A 57 -3.70 -22.73 -12.77
N GLY A 58 -3.07 -22.78 -11.61
CA GLY A 58 -2.49 -21.60 -10.94
C GLY A 58 -3.00 -21.40 -9.50
N GLY A 59 -2.45 -20.39 -8.82
CA GLY A 59 -2.77 -20.04 -7.45
C GLY A 59 -2.08 -18.74 -7.07
N PHE A 60 -2.18 -18.35 -5.81
CA PHE A 60 -1.44 -17.21 -5.28
C PHE A 60 -0.67 -17.64 -4.04
N ILE A 61 0.48 -16.99 -3.83
CA ILE A 61 1.24 -17.06 -2.59
C ILE A 61 1.34 -15.62 -2.12
N ALA A 62 1.01 -15.38 -0.86
CA ALA A 62 1.09 -14.08 -0.24
C ALA A 62 1.68 -14.22 1.16
N GLU A 63 2.45 -13.22 1.56
CA GLU A 63 2.89 -13.04 2.94
C GLU A 63 1.86 -12.19 3.69
N VAL A 64 1.54 -12.57 4.93
CA VAL A 64 0.63 -11.81 5.79
C VAL A 64 1.43 -11.36 7.01
N SER A 65 1.55 -10.05 7.19
CA SER A 65 2.28 -9.43 8.28
C SER A 65 1.45 -8.32 8.93
N PHE A 66 1.78 -7.99 10.18
CA PHE A 66 1.23 -6.80 10.82
C PHE A 66 1.93 -5.57 10.28
N ALA A 67 1.16 -4.57 9.86
CA ALA A 67 1.66 -3.25 9.55
C ALA A 67 1.46 -2.32 10.75
N HIS A 68 2.34 -1.33 10.88
CA HIS A 68 2.12 -0.23 11.81
C HIS A 68 0.96 0.63 11.32
N GLY A 69 0.03 0.94 12.22
CA GLY A 69 -1.22 1.63 11.87
C GLY A 69 -1.22 3.12 12.21
N PRO A 70 -2.32 3.83 11.91
CA PRO A 70 -2.46 5.26 12.21
C PRO A 70 -2.35 5.58 13.71
N ALA A 71 -2.69 4.63 14.59
CA ALA A 71 -2.53 4.76 16.04
C ALA A 71 -1.07 4.91 16.49
N GLU A 72 -0.13 4.38 15.71
CA GLU A 72 1.32 4.53 15.91
C GLU A 72 1.90 5.67 15.04
N GLY A 73 1.05 6.46 14.37
CA GLY A 73 1.47 7.52 13.47
C GLY A 73 1.86 7.07 12.06
N CYS A 74 1.71 5.79 11.73
CA CYS A 74 2.02 5.26 10.40
C CYS A 74 0.78 5.24 9.50
N GLY A 75 0.73 6.17 8.54
CA GLY A 75 -0.30 6.22 7.49
C GLY A 75 -1.69 6.67 7.96
N GLY A 76 -2.70 6.29 7.18
CA GLY A 76 -4.11 6.51 7.46
C GLY A 76 -4.77 7.63 6.65
N HIS A 77 -6.08 7.82 6.88
CA HIS A 77 -6.89 8.81 6.19
C HIS A 77 -6.91 10.15 6.93
N ILE A 78 -6.61 11.24 6.22
CA ILE A 78 -6.54 12.59 6.77
C ILE A 78 -7.52 13.47 6.01
N ASN A 79 -8.64 13.81 6.64
CA ASN A 79 -9.52 14.86 6.17
C ASN A 79 -8.96 16.22 6.62
N LEU A 80 -8.40 16.96 5.68
CA LEU A 80 -7.76 18.23 5.92
C LEU A 80 -8.82 19.33 6.01
N THR A 81 -9.00 19.93 7.19
CA THR A 81 -9.85 21.12 7.38
C THR A 81 -9.04 22.41 7.46
N ASP A 82 -7.78 22.30 7.89
CA ASP A 82 -6.77 23.35 8.06
C ASP A 82 -5.38 22.70 7.90
N SER A 83 -4.29 23.44 8.16
CA SER A 83 -2.94 22.88 8.15
C SER A 83 -2.75 21.77 9.19
N ARG A 84 -2.10 20.66 8.80
CA ARG A 84 -1.74 19.56 9.70
C ARG A 84 -0.29 19.13 9.48
N VAL A 85 0.41 18.82 10.57
CA VAL A 85 1.75 18.22 10.52
C VAL A 85 1.62 16.70 10.46
N ILE A 86 2.42 16.07 9.60
CA ILE A 86 2.59 14.62 9.53
C ILE A 86 4.03 14.31 9.91
N GLU A 87 4.20 13.38 10.85
CA GLU A 87 5.52 12.94 11.33
C GLU A 87 5.60 11.42 11.20
N SER A 88 6.72 10.93 10.65
CA SER A 88 7.00 9.50 10.62
C SER A 88 7.33 9.01 12.03
N PRO A 89 6.78 7.86 12.48
CA PRO A 89 7.15 7.32 13.77
C PRO A 89 8.58 6.78 13.77
N ASN A 90 9.20 6.73 14.95
CA ASN A 90 10.54 6.18 15.12
C ASN A 90 10.50 4.64 15.26
N LEU A 91 10.10 3.98 14.17
CA LEU A 91 9.92 2.53 14.08
C LEU A 91 10.63 2.01 12.82
N SER A 92 11.00 0.72 12.81
CA SER A 92 11.65 0.06 11.68
C SER A 92 10.66 -0.61 10.74
N ASN A 93 11.06 -0.81 9.47
CA ASN A 93 10.27 -1.54 8.46
C ASN A 93 8.86 -0.96 8.23
N LEU A 94 8.81 0.37 8.10
CA LEU A 94 7.59 1.11 7.85
C LEU A 94 7.28 1.19 6.35
N ASP A 95 6.03 0.88 5.99
CA ASP A 95 5.43 1.17 4.69
C ASP A 95 4.13 1.97 4.91
N CYS A 96 4.31 3.24 5.28
CA CYS A 96 3.21 4.11 5.69
C CYS A 96 2.66 4.90 4.50
N VAL A 97 1.35 4.83 4.28
CA VAL A 97 0.64 5.64 3.28
C VAL A 97 -0.36 6.55 3.99
N TRP A 98 -0.15 7.87 3.89
CA TRP A 98 -1.11 8.88 4.35
C TRP A 98 -1.97 9.34 3.17
N GLN A 99 -3.27 9.06 3.22
CA GLN A 99 -4.22 9.54 2.24
C GLN A 99 -4.80 10.87 2.71
N ILE A 100 -4.36 11.97 2.09
CA ILE A 100 -4.81 13.33 2.43
C ILE A 100 -5.94 13.74 1.48
N VAL A 101 -7.08 14.12 2.05
CA VAL A 101 -8.27 14.56 1.32
C VAL A 101 -8.64 15.97 1.77
N ALA A 102 -8.81 16.88 0.81
CA ALA A 102 -9.25 18.25 1.04
C ALA A 102 -10.71 18.45 0.58
N PRO A 103 -11.40 19.50 1.05
CA PRO A 103 -12.71 19.89 0.53
C PRO A 103 -12.65 20.20 -0.97
N ARG A 104 -13.82 20.26 -1.62
CA ARG A 104 -13.89 20.70 -3.02
C ARG A 104 -13.24 22.08 -3.18
N ASP A 105 -12.63 22.28 -4.34
CA ASP A 105 -11.99 23.53 -4.74
C ASP A 105 -10.78 23.97 -3.89
N HIS A 106 -10.20 23.05 -3.10
CA HIS A 106 -8.93 23.27 -2.38
C HIS A 106 -7.79 22.48 -3.04
N GLN A 107 -6.59 23.07 -3.03
CA GLN A 107 -5.36 22.40 -3.42
C GLN A 107 -4.54 22.04 -2.18
N ILE A 108 -3.90 20.87 -2.21
CA ILE A 108 -3.04 20.40 -1.12
C ILE A 108 -1.60 20.79 -1.46
N GLU A 109 -0.96 21.55 -0.58
CA GLU A 109 0.47 21.85 -0.62
C GLU A 109 1.17 21.09 0.51
N ILE A 110 2.35 20.53 0.24
CA ILE A 110 3.19 19.88 1.24
C ILE A 110 4.51 20.62 1.39
N LYS A 111 4.85 20.98 2.63
CA LYS A 111 6.15 21.56 2.98
C LYS A 111 6.94 20.57 3.84
N ILE A 112 8.12 20.21 3.36
CA ILE A 112 9.04 19.33 4.09
C ILE A 112 9.96 20.18 4.96
N ASN A 113 9.74 20.16 6.27
CA ASN A 113 10.57 20.92 7.22
C ASN A 113 11.89 20.19 7.56
N HIS A 114 11.83 18.86 7.66
CA HIS A 114 12.96 18.00 7.98
C HIS A 114 12.85 16.71 7.18
N PHE A 115 13.95 16.25 6.59
CA PHE A 115 14.03 14.99 5.87
C PHE A 115 15.41 14.37 6.12
N ASN A 116 15.42 13.15 6.65
CA ASN A 116 16.63 12.39 6.89
C ASN A 116 16.35 10.89 6.70
N MET A 117 16.72 10.35 5.54
CA MET A 117 16.57 8.94 5.20
C MET A 117 17.90 8.39 4.70
N ALA A 118 18.17 7.12 5.00
CA ALA A 118 19.37 6.45 4.51
C ALA A 118 19.35 6.40 2.97
N ASN A 119 20.44 6.85 2.36
CA ASN A 119 20.59 7.03 0.91
C ASN A 119 20.99 5.74 0.17
N CYS A 120 20.49 4.59 0.65
CA CYS A 120 20.86 3.20 0.31
C CYS A 120 21.87 2.54 1.27
N ALA A 121 21.56 1.31 1.70
CA ALA A 121 22.50 0.45 2.42
C ALA A 121 23.45 -0.21 1.41
N ILE A 122 24.68 0.30 1.28
CA ILE A 122 25.76 -0.41 0.58
C ILE A 122 26.34 -1.46 1.54
N ASN A 123 25.89 -2.70 1.41
CA ASN A 123 26.62 -3.87 1.90
C ASN A 123 26.23 -5.12 1.10
N LYS A 124 26.31 -5.04 -0.22
CA LYS A 124 26.42 -6.23 -1.05
C LYS A 124 27.56 -6.01 -2.03
N THR A 125 28.50 -6.95 -2.00
CA THR A 125 29.64 -7.08 -2.90
C THR A 125 29.25 -6.68 -4.32
N GLN A 126 30.10 -5.85 -4.92
CA GLN A 126 29.98 -5.27 -6.26
C GLN A 126 29.24 -6.19 -7.23
N ASP A 127 28.10 -5.71 -7.73
CA ASP A 127 27.68 -5.96 -9.10
C ASP A 127 26.95 -4.71 -9.61
N ALA A 128 27.41 -4.24 -10.76
CA ALA A 128 27.12 -2.95 -11.36
C ALA A 128 25.70 -2.93 -11.94
N HIS A 129 24.78 -2.25 -11.25
CA HIS A 129 23.54 -1.53 -11.68
C HIS A 129 22.65 -1.42 -10.42
N GLY A 130 22.45 -0.31 -9.73
CA GLY A 130 22.93 1.06 -9.84
C GLY A 130 22.35 1.81 -8.64
N CYS A 131 23.21 2.42 -7.83
CA CYS A 131 22.82 3.58 -7.05
C CYS A 131 23.52 4.78 -7.69
N ILE A 132 22.99 5.18 -8.86
CA ILE A 132 23.41 6.41 -9.53
C ILE A 132 22.27 7.41 -9.30
N GLY A 133 22.51 8.34 -8.37
CA GLY A 133 21.70 9.56 -8.24
C GLY A 133 20.51 9.47 -7.28
N CYS A 134 20.77 9.46 -5.96
CA CYS A 134 19.82 10.02 -5.01
C CYS A 134 20.13 11.51 -4.80
N SER A 135 19.93 12.28 -5.87
CA SER A 135 19.82 13.73 -5.79
C SER A 135 18.71 14.12 -6.75
N MET A 136 17.50 14.38 -6.25
CA MET A 136 16.58 15.34 -6.88
C MET A 136 15.60 15.87 -5.82
N LEU A 137 15.95 17.02 -5.25
CA LEU A 137 14.99 18.13 -5.22
C LEU A 137 15.29 18.94 -6.49
N GLU A 138 14.44 18.78 -7.51
CA GLU A 138 14.14 19.85 -8.49
C GLU A 138 12.64 20.11 -8.42
#